data_AF-A0A9D7FK85-F1
#
_entry.id   AF-A0A9D7FK85-F1
#
_cell.length_a   1.000
_cell.length_b   1.000
_cell.length_c   1.000
_cell.angle_alpha   90.00
_cell.angle_beta   90.00
_cell.angle_gamma   90.00
#
_symmetry.space_group_name_H-M   'P 1'
#
loop_
_entity.id
_entity.type
_entity.pdbx_description
1 polymer ?
#
loop_
_entity_poly.entity_id
_entity_poly.type
_entity_poly.pdbx_seq_one_letter_code
_entity_poly.pdbx_strand_id
1 'polypeptide(L)'
;MNTLYFWSDPKVGMAELKRVLRPNGKLVIAIRSKETMVNMPFTEYGFQLYSKVDLQNLFSENGFNDATISSKMEDITLPSGVSVNIESFCALGEKR
;
A
#
# COMPACT_ATOMS: atom_id res chain seq x y z
N MET A 1 -3.06 -5.60 5.77
CA MET A 1 -2.29 -5.09 6.91
C MET A 1 -1.49 -3.89 6.43
N ASN A 2 -1.74 -2.71 6.99
CA ASN A 2 -1.15 -1.43 6.57
C ASN A 2 0.27 -1.30 7.12
N THR A 3 1.29 -1.49 6.28
CA THR A 3 2.71 -1.46 6.74
C THR A 3 3.64 -0.63 5.87
N LEU A 4 3.30 -0.43 4.59
CA LEU A 4 4.17 0.26 3.63
C LEU A 4 4.49 1.71 4.06
N TYR A 5 3.56 2.40 4.73
CA TYR A 5 3.75 3.79 5.15
C TYR A 5 4.93 4.01 6.09
N PHE A 6 5.34 2.95 6.81
CA PHE A 6 6.40 2.99 7.82
C PHE A 6 7.75 2.59 7.26
N TRP A 7 7.84 2.25 5.97
CA TRP A 7 9.10 1.85 5.35
C TRP A 7 9.94 3.10 5.11
N SER A 8 11.11 3.16 5.76
CA SER A 8 12.06 4.26 5.59
C SER A 8 12.59 4.37 4.16
N ASP A 9 12.80 3.22 3.50
CA ASP A 9 13.08 3.12 2.08
C ASP A 9 12.23 1.99 1.47
N PRO A 10 11.17 2.34 0.71
CA PRO A 10 10.30 1.35 0.13
C PRO A 10 10.99 0.42 -0.86
N LYS A 11 12.00 0.90 -1.60
CA LYS A 11 12.70 0.11 -2.63
C LYS A 11 13.53 -0.98 -1.99
N VAL A 12 14.21 -0.67 -0.87
CA VAL A 12 14.96 -1.67 -0.09
C VAL A 12 14.02 -2.77 0.42
N GLY A 13 12.87 -2.41 0.99
CA GLY A 13 11.88 -3.38 1.45
C GLY A 13 11.34 -4.26 0.32
N MET A 14 11.04 -3.66 -0.84
CA MET A 14 10.58 -4.39 -2.03
C MET A 14 11.64 -5.36 -2.55
N ALA A 15 12.93 -4.98 -2.54
CA ALA A 15 14.04 -5.82 -2.96
C ALA A 15 14.17 -7.06 -2.06
N GLU A 16 14.05 -6.90 -0.74
CA GLU A 16 14.10 -8.03 0.20
C GLU A 16 12.91 -8.98 0.03
N LEU A 17 11.71 -8.45 -0.17
CA LEU A 17 10.53 -9.27 -0.49
C LEU A 17 10.72 -10.03 -1.81
N LYS A 18 11.25 -9.37 -2.84
CA LYS A 18 11.55 -10.03 -4.11
C LYS A 18 12.61 -11.13 -3.94
N ARG A 19 13.64 -10.91 -3.12
CA ARG A 19 14.73 -11.88 -2.89
C ARG A 19 14.20 -13.20 -2.33
N VAL A 20 13.24 -13.16 -1.40
CA VAL A 20 12.71 -14.36 -0.74
C VAL A 20 11.59 -15.06 -1.52
N LEU A 21 10.96 -14.39 -2.47
CA LEU A 21 9.93 -15.00 -3.32
C LEU A 21 10.54 -15.98 -4.32
N ARG A 22 9.89 -17.14 -4.50
CA ARG A 22 10.18 -18.06 -5.62
C ARG A 22 9.91 -17.39 -6.98
N PRO A 23 10.50 -17.89 -8.09
CA PRO A 23 10.11 -17.47 -9.44
C PRO A 23 8.59 -17.56 -9.63
N ASN A 24 8.00 -16.56 -10.31
CA ASN A 24 6.54 -16.40 -10.48
C ASN A 24 5.76 -16.30 -9.15
N GLY A 25 6.45 -16.02 -8.04
CA GLY A 25 5.83 -15.73 -6.75
C GLY A 25 5.05 -14.42 -6.78
N LYS A 26 3.93 -14.36 -6.07
CA LYS A 26 3.07 -13.18 -6.01
C LYS A 26 3.30 -12.42 -4.71
N LEU A 27 3.40 -11.10 -4.81
CA LEU A 27 3.40 -10.17 -3.69
C LEU A 27 2.07 -9.43 -3.66
N VAL A 28 1.47 -9.37 -2.47
CA VAL A 28 0.28 -8.57 -2.20
C VAL A 28 0.60 -7.53 -1.13
N ILE A 29 0.34 -6.25 -1.43
CA ILE A 29 0.44 -5.15 -0.47
C ILE A 29 -0.92 -4.47 -0.39
N ALA A 30 -1.45 -4.36 0.83
CA ALA A 30 -2.72 -3.69 1.10
C ALA A 30 -2.52 -2.47 2.00
N ILE A 31 -3.01 -1.33 1.55
CA ILE A 31 -2.88 -0.02 2.22
C ILE A 31 -4.19 0.76 2.12
N ARG A 32 -4.42 1.74 2.97
CA ARG A 32 -5.43 2.81 2.76
C ARG A 32 -4.99 3.79 1.67
N SER A 33 -5.94 4.42 0.99
CA SER A 33 -5.62 5.43 -0.02
C SER A 33 -5.02 6.69 0.61
N LYS A 34 -4.19 7.40 -0.17
CA LYS A 34 -3.66 8.72 0.23
C LYS A 34 -4.79 9.69 0.57
N GLU A 35 -5.85 9.67 -0.23
CA GLU A 35 -7.04 10.51 -0.09
C GLU A 35 -7.78 10.25 1.23
N THR A 36 -7.83 9.00 1.67
CA THR A 36 -8.41 8.64 2.97
C THR A 36 -7.51 9.11 4.11
N MET A 37 -6.20 8.85 4.00
CA MET A 37 -5.27 9.01 5.10
C MET A 37 -4.92 10.48 5.38
N VAL A 38 -4.89 11.35 4.37
CA VAL A 38 -4.55 12.78 4.56
C VAL A 38 -5.49 13.51 5.51
N ASN A 39 -6.72 13.00 5.68
CA ASN A 39 -7.74 13.58 6.55
C ASN A 39 -7.73 13.00 7.97
N MET A 40 -6.78 12.11 8.29
CA MET A 40 -6.72 11.42 9.58
C MET A 40 -5.77 12.14 10.56
N PRO A 41 -6.12 12.23 11.86
CA PRO A 41 -5.40 13.06 12.84
C PRO A 41 -4.01 12.53 13.26
N PHE A 42 -3.48 11.50 12.60
CA PHE A 42 -2.22 10.82 12.98
C PHE A 42 -1.20 10.72 11.84
N THR A 43 -1.45 11.36 10.68
CA THR A 43 -0.51 11.32 9.53
C THR A 43 0.58 12.38 9.57
N GLU A 44 0.71 13.17 10.64
CA GLU A 44 1.58 14.35 10.67
C GLU A 44 3.09 14.04 10.66
N TYR A 45 3.55 12.82 11.00
CA TYR A 45 4.99 12.53 11.08
C TYR A 45 5.37 11.11 10.64
N GLY A 46 6.27 10.99 9.65
CA GLY A 46 6.93 9.72 9.29
C GLY A 46 6.14 8.80 8.35
N PHE A 47 5.10 9.29 7.67
CA PHE A 47 4.27 8.52 6.74
C PHE A 47 4.51 8.94 5.30
N GLN A 48 4.82 7.99 4.42
CA GLN A 48 4.69 8.20 2.98
C GLN A 48 3.35 7.67 2.50
N LEU A 49 2.46 8.54 2.02
CA LEU A 49 1.16 8.12 1.48
C LEU A 49 1.27 7.76 -0.01
N TYR A 50 0.45 6.81 -0.46
CA TYR A 50 0.49 6.31 -1.83
C TYR A 50 -0.88 6.39 -2.50
N SER A 51 -0.89 6.90 -3.73
CA SER A 51 -1.96 6.72 -4.70
C SER A 51 -1.87 5.35 -5.39
N LYS A 52 -2.86 5.02 -6.23
CA LYS A 52 -2.81 3.83 -7.09
C LYS A 52 -1.59 3.86 -8.02
N VAL A 53 -1.30 5.03 -8.60
CA VAL A 53 -0.17 5.20 -9.53
C VAL A 53 1.17 5.00 -8.81
N ASP A 54 1.30 5.54 -7.59
CA ASP A 54 2.53 5.37 -6.81
C ASP A 54 2.81 3.90 -6.50
N LEU A 55 1.76 3.14 -6.14
CA LEU A 55 1.88 1.69 -5.93
C LEU A 55 2.26 0.93 -7.21
N GLN A 56 1.65 1.26 -8.35
CA GLN A 56 1.99 0.63 -9.63
C GLN A 56 3.46 0.85 -9.99
N ASN A 57 3.93 2.09 -9.86
CA ASN A 57 5.33 2.44 -10.10
C ASN A 57 6.27 1.74 -9.12
N LEU A 58 5.90 1.67 -7.83
CA LEU A 58 6.71 0.97 -6.83
C LEU A 58 6.91 -0.51 -7.20
N PHE A 59 5.86 -1.19 -7.65
CA PHE A 59 5.98 -2.60 -8.09
C PHE A 59 6.81 -2.74 -9.37
N SER A 60 6.54 -1.92 -10.39
CA SER A 60 7.20 -2.04 -11.70
C SER A 60 8.70 -1.72 -11.62
N GLU A 61 9.08 -0.68 -10.87
CA GLU A 61 10.48 -0.29 -10.65
C GLU A 61 11.27 -1.32 -9.83
N ASN A 62 10.59 -2.13 -9.00
CA ASN A 62 11.23 -3.13 -8.14
C ASN A 62 11.13 -4.55 -8.71
N GLY A 63 10.95 -4.67 -10.03
CA GLY A 63 11.06 -5.93 -10.75
C GLY A 63 9.88 -6.88 -10.53
N PHE A 64 8.69 -6.35 -10.25
CA PHE A 64 7.43 -7.07 -10.39
C PHE A 64 6.76 -6.68 -11.70
N ASN A 65 5.87 -7.53 -12.20
CA ASN A 65 4.95 -7.18 -13.28
C ASN A 65 4.07 -5.99 -12.90
N ASP A 66 3.45 -5.38 -13.90
CA ASP A 66 2.55 -4.25 -13.68
C ASP A 66 1.45 -4.68 -12.71
N ALA A 67 1.44 -4.04 -11.54
CA ALA A 67 0.59 -4.47 -10.45
C ALA A 67 -0.88 -4.19 -10.77
N THR A 68 -1.72 -5.19 -10.55
CA THR A 68 -3.17 -5.01 -10.55
C THR A 68 -3.57 -4.42 -9.21
N ILE A 69 -4.34 -3.32 -9.23
CA ILE A 69 -4.84 -2.69 -8.01
C ILE A 69 -6.35 -2.82 -7.95
N SER A 70 -6.85 -3.42 -6.87
CA SER A 70 -8.27 -3.38 -6.50
C SER A 70 -8.48 -2.38 -5.37
N SER A 71 -9.63 -1.70 -5.39
CA SER A 71 -10.02 -0.77 -4.33
C SER A 71 -11.27 -1.25 -3.60
N LYS A 72 -11.34 -0.96 -2.30
CA LYS A 72 -12.48 -1.30 -1.45
C LYS A 72 -12.81 -0.13 -0.54
N MET A 73 -14.07 0.31 -0.60
CA MET A 73 -14.62 1.26 0.37
C MET A 73 -15.18 0.49 1.58
N GLU A 74 -14.97 1.02 2.76
CA GLU A 74 -15.52 0.51 4.01
C GLU A 74 -16.02 1.68 4.86
N ASP A 75 -17.18 1.52 5.49
CA ASP A 75 -17.62 2.44 6.53
C ASP A 75 -17.06 1.95 7.86
N ILE A 76 -16.28 2.79 8.54
CA ILE A 76 -15.76 2.49 9.87
C ILE A 76 -16.24 3.54 10.88
N THR A 77 -16.42 3.10 12.11
CA THR A 77 -16.64 4.01 13.23
C THR A 77 -15.33 4.17 13.99
N LEU A 78 -14.82 5.41 14.05
CA LEU A 78 -13.63 5.75 14.82
C LEU A 78 -13.92 5.65 16.33
N PRO A 79 -12.88 5.54 17.19
CA PRO A 79 -13.07 5.56 18.65
C PRO A 79 -13.80 6.81 19.16
N SER A 80 -13.77 7.91 18.41
CA SER A 80 -14.53 9.13 18.70
C SER A 80 -16.05 8.99 18.47
N GLY A 81 -16.53 7.87 17.94
CA GLY A 81 -17.92 7.66 17.53
C GLY A 81 -18.27 8.21 16.14
N VAL A 82 -17.32 8.87 15.47
CA VAL A 82 -17.52 9.41 14.10
C VAL A 82 -17.43 8.28 13.08
N SER A 83 -18.44 8.17 12.21
CA SER A 83 -18.40 7.27 11.05
C SER A 83 -17.71 7.94 9.88
N VAL A 84 -16.73 7.24 9.29
CA VAL A 84 -15.96 7.70 8.13
C VAL A 84 -15.91 6.61 7.07
N ASN A 85 -16.03 7.03 5.82
CA ASN A 85 -15.86 6.14 4.67
C ASN A 85 -14.40 6.12 4.25
N ILE A 86 -13.78 4.94 4.24
CA ILE A 86 -12.36 4.76 4.00
C ILE A 86 -12.11 3.90 2.77
N GLU A 87 -11.18 4.30 1.92
CA GLU A 87 -10.74 3.51 0.78
C GLU A 87 -9.46 2.75 1.13
N SER A 88 -9.44 1.46 0.79
CA SER A 88 -8.24 0.61 0.76
C SER A 88 -7.88 0.23 -0.67
N PHE A 89 -6.59 0.13 -0.94
CA PHE A 89 -6.00 -0.48 -2.12
C PHE A 89 -5.39 -1.82 -1.78
N CYS A 90 -5.52 -2.78 -2.68
CA CYS A 90 -4.80 -4.04 -2.67
C CYS A 90 -4.06 -4.17 -4.00
N ALA A 91 -2.73 -4.05 -3.95
CA ALA A 91 -1.85 -4.21 -5.10
C ALA A 91 -1.33 -5.65 -5.15
N LEU A 92 -1.48 -6.30 -6.29
CA LEU A 92 -0.94 -7.62 -6.57
C LEU A 92 0.04 -7.54 -7.73
N GLY A 93 1.28 -7.94 -7.49
CA GLY A 93 2.30 -8.08 -8.52
C GLY A 93 2.97 -9.45 -8.49
N GLU A 94 3.41 -9.91 -9.64
CA GLU A 94 4.14 -11.17 -9.79
C GLU A 94 5.62 -10.89 -10.01
N LYS A 95 6.50 -11.65 -9.34
CA LYS A 95 7.94 -11.53 -9.48
C LYS A 95 8.36 -11.89 -10.91
N ARG A 96 9.02 -10.94 -11.57
CA ARG A 96 9.79 -11.15 -12.81
C ARG A 96 11.12 -11.84 -12.51
#